data_AF-A0A9N9GQS6-F1
#
_entry.id   AF-A0A9N9GQS6-F1
#
_cell.length_a   1.000
_cell.length_b   1.000
_cell.length_c   1.000
_cell.angle_alpha   90.00
_cell.angle_beta   90.00
_cell.angle_gamma   90.00
#
_symmetry.space_group_name_H-M   'P 1'
#
loop_
_entity.id
_entity.type
_entity.pdbx_description
1 polymer ?
#
loop_
_entity_poly.entity_id
_entity_poly.type
_entity_poly.pdbx_seq_one_letter_code
_entity_poly.pdbx_strand_id
1 'polypeptide(L)'
;MEMKLILETSLIDTLTYEDKSMISYKSCSKRMIENVRNLLGHLIINPQKLYGLDGDLGLWFTFNDLSVCKEGDYMLRFRLFYNGRLPSIVNDIECEYISEITFIESRPFVVYKKSQYPGDIAPTLLSINFYEQGVNIPLGSSVLSNRNNKFVEVIFDINENDYFENLYEDDEFYSDYYEEFSDDDKMNVDES
;
A
#
# COMPACT_ATOMS: atom_id res chain seq x y z
N MET A 1 -23.60 12.68 3.81
CA MET A 1 -23.13 11.35 4.23
C MET A 1 -21.76 11.17 3.62
N GLU A 2 -20.73 10.95 4.44
CA GLU A 2 -19.32 11.08 4.03
C GLU A 2 -18.83 9.75 3.43
N MET A 3 -18.47 9.76 2.14
CA MET A 3 -17.80 8.64 1.49
C MET A 3 -16.43 8.45 2.15
N LYS A 4 -16.11 7.23 2.61
CA LYS A 4 -14.84 6.97 3.27
C LYS A 4 -14.07 5.88 2.53
N LEU A 5 -13.14 6.32 1.69
CA LEU A 5 -12.09 5.44 1.16
C LEU A 5 -11.08 5.16 2.27
N ILE A 6 -10.62 3.92 2.36
CA ILE A 6 -9.65 3.47 3.35
C ILE A 6 -8.64 2.57 2.65
N LEU A 7 -7.35 2.77 2.90
CA LEU A 7 -6.30 1.90 2.42
C LEU A 7 -5.72 1.11 3.59
N GLU A 8 -5.84 -0.22 3.55
CA GLU A 8 -5.24 -1.15 4.50
C GLU A 8 -3.93 -1.70 3.94
N THR A 9 -2.94 -1.95 4.79
CA THR A 9 -1.70 -2.62 4.39
C THR A 9 -1.47 -3.94 5.13
N SER A 10 -0.89 -4.89 4.41
CA SER A 10 -0.47 -6.21 4.90
C SER A 10 0.94 -6.53 4.42
N LEU A 11 1.68 -7.32 5.18
CA LEU A 11 3.06 -7.73 4.86
C LEU A 11 3.06 -9.11 4.20
N ILE A 12 3.63 -9.22 3.01
CA ILE A 12 3.66 -10.45 2.21
C ILE A 12 5.11 -10.93 2.07
N ASP A 13 5.36 -12.22 2.27
CA ASP A 13 6.66 -12.86 2.00
C ASP A 13 6.94 -12.90 0.50
N THR A 14 8.12 -12.47 0.04
CA THR A 14 8.42 -12.44 -1.40
C THR A 14 8.58 -13.82 -2.02
N LEU A 15 8.96 -14.83 -1.23
CA LEU A 15 9.23 -16.17 -1.73
C LEU A 15 7.99 -17.06 -1.64
N THR A 16 7.29 -17.03 -0.51
CA THR A 16 6.11 -17.89 -0.29
C THR A 16 4.81 -17.22 -0.67
N TYR A 17 4.80 -15.89 -0.86
CA TYR A 17 3.61 -15.08 -1.12
C TYR A 17 2.53 -15.20 -0.03
N GLU A 18 2.92 -15.65 1.16
CA GLU A 18 2.04 -15.77 2.32
C GLU A 18 1.98 -14.44 3.09
N ASP A 19 0.82 -14.18 3.71
CA ASP A 19 0.69 -13.07 4.66
C ASP A 19 1.53 -13.34 5.92
N LYS A 20 2.51 -12.46 6.15
CA LYS A 20 3.43 -12.45 7.31
C LYS A 20 3.18 -11.26 8.22
N SER A 21 2.01 -10.62 8.15
CA SER A 21 1.61 -9.56 9.08
C SER A 21 1.54 -10.05 10.52
N MET A 22 1.30 -11.36 10.70
CA MET A 22 1.37 -12.07 11.98
C MET A 22 2.47 -13.14 11.95
N ILE A 23 3.14 -13.35 13.07
CA ILE A 23 4.09 -14.44 13.28
C ILE A 23 3.68 -15.29 14.48
N SER A 24 3.91 -16.60 14.37
CA SER A 24 3.65 -17.58 15.41
C SER A 24 4.95 -18.06 16.05
N TYR A 25 5.01 -18.13 17.38
CA TYR A 25 6.12 -18.75 18.09
C TYR A 25 5.64 -19.68 19.22
N LYS A 26 6.50 -20.62 19.61
CA LYS A 26 6.26 -21.49 20.77
C LYS A 26 6.61 -20.72 22.04
N SER A 27 5.62 -20.45 22.87
CA SER A 27 5.82 -19.78 24.15
C SER A 27 6.62 -20.70 25.10
N CYS A 28 7.61 -20.15 25.80
CA CYS A 28 8.37 -20.91 26.79
C CYS A 28 7.58 -21.08 28.09
N SER A 29 6.68 -20.15 28.40
CA SER A 29 5.88 -20.14 29.63
C SER A 29 4.57 -20.92 29.50
N LYS A 30 4.03 -21.05 28.29
CA LYS A 30 2.78 -21.75 28.00
C LYS A 30 3.10 -22.75 26.91
N ARG A 31 2.75 -24.03 27.05
CA ARG A 31 2.87 -25.03 25.97
C ARG A 31 1.86 -24.77 24.84
N MET A 32 1.83 -23.56 24.32
CA MET A 32 0.89 -23.05 23.34
C MET A 32 1.64 -22.18 22.32
N ILE A 33 1.07 -22.10 21.13
CA ILE A 33 1.53 -21.18 20.08
C ILE A 33 0.94 -19.81 20.39
N GLU A 34 1.79 -18.80 20.47
CA GLU A 34 1.38 -17.40 20.57
C GLU A 34 1.55 -16.73 19.22
N ASN A 35 0.54 -15.97 18.81
CA ASN A 35 0.56 -15.17 17.59
C ASN A 35 0.78 -13.71 17.97
N VAL A 36 1.80 -13.09 17.40
CA VAL A 36 2.08 -11.66 17.58
C VAL A 36 2.18 -10.98 16.23
N ARG A 37 1.91 -9.67 16.21
CA ARG A 37 2.05 -8.86 15.00
C ARG A 37 3.52 -8.73 14.63
N ASN A 38 3.79 -8.98 13.36
CA ASN A 38 5.07 -8.71 12.74
C ASN A 38 5.09 -7.31 12.13
N LEU A 39 4.00 -6.93 11.45
CA LEU A 39 3.79 -5.58 10.92
C LEU A 39 3.10 -4.72 11.99
N LEU A 40 3.75 -3.61 12.34
CA LEU A 40 3.34 -2.68 13.39
C LEU A 40 3.13 -1.27 12.83
N GLY A 41 2.54 -0.41 13.65
CA GLY A 41 2.27 0.99 13.31
C GLY A 41 0.84 1.20 12.78
N HIS A 42 0.67 2.20 11.93
CA HIS A 42 -0.61 2.57 11.33
C HIS A 42 -0.86 1.78 10.05
N LEU A 43 -1.60 0.67 10.17
CA LEU A 43 -1.85 -0.24 9.05
C LEU A 43 -3.03 0.19 8.16
N ILE A 44 -3.79 1.20 8.60
CA ILE A 44 -5.00 1.65 7.93
C ILE A 44 -4.95 3.18 7.83
N ILE A 45 -5.05 3.72 6.61
CA ILE A 45 -4.89 5.15 6.33
C ILE A 45 -6.08 5.67 5.51
N ASN A 46 -6.54 6.87 5.84
CA ASN A 46 -7.53 7.61 5.05
C ASN A 46 -6.79 8.47 4.00
N PRO A 47 -7.40 8.76 2.84
CA PRO A 47 -6.77 9.60 1.84
C PRO A 47 -6.63 11.05 2.35
N GLN A 48 -5.55 11.70 1.96
CA GLN A 48 -5.31 13.12 2.14
C GLN A 48 -5.28 13.82 0.78
N LYS A 49 -5.85 15.02 0.72
CA LYS A 49 -5.76 15.87 -0.48
C LYS A 49 -4.41 16.59 -0.46
N LEU A 50 -3.52 16.21 -1.37
CA LEU A 50 -2.17 16.77 -1.48
C LEU A 50 -1.83 17.06 -2.94
N TYR A 51 -1.02 18.07 -3.16
CA TYR A 51 -0.43 18.39 -4.45
C TYR A 51 0.80 17.53 -4.71
N GLY A 52 0.89 16.92 -5.89
CA GLY A 52 2.06 16.20 -6.37
C GLY A 52 3.25 17.14 -6.66
N LEU A 53 4.35 16.58 -7.18
CA LEU A 53 5.51 17.37 -7.60
C LEU A 53 5.26 18.16 -8.90
N ASP A 54 4.31 17.70 -9.70
CA ASP A 54 3.74 18.38 -10.87
C ASP A 54 2.82 19.56 -10.51
N GLY A 55 2.42 19.66 -9.24
CA GLY A 55 1.45 20.64 -8.76
C GLY A 55 0.00 20.22 -8.94
N ASP A 56 -0.27 18.97 -9.32
CA ASP A 56 -1.63 18.47 -9.49
C ASP A 56 -2.21 17.93 -8.18
N LEU A 57 -3.48 18.24 -7.91
CA LEU A 57 -4.16 17.82 -6.70
C LEU A 57 -4.62 16.36 -6.82
N GLY A 58 -4.15 15.51 -5.92
CA GLY A 58 -4.51 14.09 -5.84
C GLY A 58 -5.05 13.66 -4.47
N LEU A 59 -5.57 12.43 -4.43
CA LEU A 59 -5.82 11.71 -3.19
C LEU A 59 -4.63 10.80 -2.92
N TRP A 60 -3.92 11.08 -1.83
CA TRP A 60 -2.69 10.38 -1.46
C TRP A 60 -2.88 9.64 -0.14
N PHE A 61 -2.30 8.45 -0.06
CA PHE A 61 -2.24 7.65 1.16
C PHE A 61 -0.79 7.55 1.60
N THR A 62 -0.49 8.08 2.79
CA THR A 62 0.90 8.12 3.29
C THR A 62 1.04 7.25 4.53
N PHE A 63 1.90 6.24 4.44
CA PHE A 63 2.30 5.40 5.57
C PHE A 63 3.65 5.89 6.10
N ASN A 64 3.61 6.71 7.15
CA ASN A 64 4.79 7.30 7.78
C ASN A 64 5.24 6.57 9.06
N ASP A 65 4.41 5.65 9.57
CA ASP A 65 4.65 4.89 10.79
C ASP A 65 4.33 3.41 10.53
N LEU A 66 5.27 2.73 9.86
CA LEU A 66 5.27 1.29 9.68
C LEU A 66 6.57 0.71 10.21
N SER A 67 6.49 -0.46 10.82
CA SER A 67 7.65 -1.19 11.30
C SER A 67 7.45 -2.69 11.18
N VAL A 68 8.50 -3.42 10.82
CA VAL A 68 8.48 -4.88 10.73
C VAL A 68 9.43 -5.46 11.78
N CYS A 69 8.92 -6.37 12.60
CA CYS A 69 9.68 -6.94 13.72
C CYS A 69 10.70 -8.00 13.27
N LYS A 70 10.33 -8.80 12.27
CA LYS A 70 11.09 -9.97 11.84
C LYS A 70 11.86 -9.66 10.57
N GLU A 71 13.15 -10.01 10.58
CA GLU A 71 14.00 -9.98 9.38
C GLU A 71 13.45 -10.87 8.26
N GLY A 72 13.64 -10.44 7.02
CA GLY A 72 13.20 -11.17 5.83
C GLY A 72 13.03 -10.25 4.63
N ASP A 73 12.66 -10.86 3.51
CA ASP A 73 12.37 -10.17 2.26
C ASP A 73 10.85 -10.14 2.08
N TYR A 74 10.30 -8.93 1.97
CA TYR A 74 8.86 -8.71 2.02
C TYR A 74 8.39 -7.72 0.96
N MET A 75 7.08 -7.72 0.72
CA MET A 75 6.34 -6.68 0.01
C MET A 75 5.22 -6.18 0.92
N LEU A 76 4.80 -4.93 0.72
CA LEU A 76 3.57 -4.42 1.31
C LEU A 76 2.45 -4.57 0.28
N ARG A 77 1.36 -5.24 0.65
CA ARG A 77 0.12 -5.24 -0.13
C ARG A 77 -0.83 -4.21 0.45
N PHE A 78 -1.22 -3.24 -0.36
CA PHE A 78 -2.17 -2.20 -0.05
C PHE A 78 -3.54 -2.54 -0.66
N ARG A 79 -4.57 -2.67 0.16
CA ARG A 79 -5.94 -2.99 -0.25
C ARG A 79 -6.83 -1.79 -0.06
N LEU A 80 -7.45 -1.33 -1.13
CA LEU A 80 -8.33 -0.18 -1.13
C LEU A 80 -9.75 -0.64 -0.84
N PHE A 81 -10.32 -0.15 0.24
CA PHE A 81 -11.69 -0.39 0.63
C PHE A 81 -12.55 0.83 0.38
N TYR A 82 -13.74 0.57 -0.13
CA TYR A 82 -14.84 1.51 -0.13
C TYR A 82 -15.71 1.23 1.09
N ASN A 83 -15.81 2.21 2.01
CA ASN A 83 -16.86 2.21 3.01
C ASN A 83 -17.94 3.22 2.62
N GLY A 84 -19.09 2.69 2.20
CA GLY A 84 -20.23 3.49 1.79
C GLY A 84 -21.49 2.63 1.64
N ARG A 85 -22.62 3.32 1.47
CA ARG A 85 -23.89 2.65 1.15
C ARG A 85 -23.96 2.38 -0.34
N LEU A 86 -24.13 1.12 -0.71
CA LEU A 86 -24.65 0.77 -2.03
C LEU A 86 -26.18 0.88 -1.97
N PRO A 87 -26.86 1.49 -2.96
CA PRO A 87 -28.30 1.39 -3.04
C PRO A 87 -28.65 -0.08 -3.32
N SER A 88 -29.15 -0.78 -2.31
CA SER A 88 -29.71 -2.12 -2.51
C SER A 88 -30.88 -2.03 -3.49
N ILE A 89 -30.79 -2.70 -4.64
CA ILE A 89 -31.87 -2.80 -5.64
C ILE A 89 -33.06 -3.61 -5.10
N VAL A 90 -32.84 -4.40 -4.03
CA VAL A 90 -33.81 -5.35 -3.49
C VAL A 90 -33.92 -5.11 -1.99
N ASN A 91 -35.00 -4.44 -1.59
CA ASN A 91 -35.43 -4.09 -0.24
C ASN A 91 -34.65 -2.93 0.40
N ASP A 92 -35.40 -1.91 0.85
CA ASP A 92 -34.99 -0.63 1.49
C ASP A 92 -34.21 -0.78 2.81
N ILE A 93 -33.33 -1.77 2.93
CA ILE A 93 -32.41 -1.95 4.05
C ILE A 93 -31.11 -1.27 3.65
N GLU A 94 -30.89 -0.08 4.22
CA GLU A 94 -29.64 0.66 4.12
C GLU A 94 -28.53 -0.10 4.86
N CYS A 95 -27.83 -0.99 4.18
CA CYS A 95 -26.66 -1.67 4.73
C CYS A 95 -25.38 -0.86 4.48
N GLU A 96 -24.62 -0.60 5.53
CA GLU A 96 -23.23 -0.13 5.43
C GLU A 96 -22.37 -1.35 5.05
N TYR A 97 -21.69 -1.29 3.90
CA TYR A 97 -20.83 -2.37 3.42
C TYR A 97 -19.42 -1.86 3.23
N ILE A 98 -18.45 -2.66 3.66
CA ILE A 98 -17.03 -2.44 3.36
C ILE A 98 -16.68 -3.41 2.25
N SER A 99 -16.40 -2.91 1.06
CA SER A 99 -15.99 -3.73 -0.08
C SER A 99 -14.54 -3.42 -0.45
N GLU A 100 -13.72 -4.46 -0.59
CA GLU A 100 -12.43 -4.33 -1.25
C GLU A 100 -12.67 -3.98 -2.73
N ILE A 101 -12.14 -2.85 -3.18
CA ILE A 101 -12.25 -2.39 -4.56
C ILE A 101 -11.15 -3.02 -5.40
N THR A 102 -9.92 -2.96 -4.88
CA THR A 102 -8.70 -3.40 -5.57
C THR A 102 -7.54 -3.48 -4.56
N PHE A 103 -6.42 -4.02 -5.00
CA PHE A 103 -5.16 -4.00 -4.26
C PHE A 103 -3.98 -3.74 -5.18
N ILE A 104 -2.88 -3.27 -4.60
CA ILE A 104 -1.58 -3.14 -5.26
C ILE A 104 -0.48 -3.58 -4.30
N GLU A 105 0.64 -4.01 -4.84
CA GLU A 105 1.79 -4.44 -4.04
C GLU A 105 2.99 -3.52 -4.28
N SER A 106 3.74 -3.26 -3.22
CA SER A 106 5.01 -2.53 -3.34
C SER A 106 6.06 -3.38 -4.03
N ARG A 107 7.14 -2.73 -4.48
CA ARG A 107 8.38 -3.46 -4.76
C ARG A 107 8.87 -4.21 -3.51
N PRO A 108 9.57 -5.33 -3.68
CA PRO A 108 10.23 -6.03 -2.57
C PRO A 108 11.18 -5.12 -1.79
N PHE A 109 11.27 -5.33 -0.48
CA PHE A 109 12.22 -4.68 0.42
C PHE A 109 12.73 -5.66 1.47
N VAL A 110 13.91 -5.37 2.01
CA VAL A 110 14.61 -6.22 2.98
C VAL A 110 14.48 -5.62 4.38
N VAL A 111 14.05 -6.43 5.34
CA VAL A 111 14.09 -6.09 6.77
C VAL A 111 15.39 -6.65 7.34
N TYR A 112 16.34 -5.76 7.61
CA TYR A 112 17.67 -6.14 8.06
C TYR A 112 17.72 -6.48 9.55
N LYS A 113 18.65 -7.36 9.90
CA LYS A 113 19.20 -7.41 11.27
C LYS A 113 19.85 -6.07 11.61
N LYS A 114 19.84 -5.72 12.90
CA LYS A 114 20.55 -4.54 13.41
C LYS A 114 22.02 -4.46 12.95
N SER A 115 22.71 -5.60 12.84
CA SER A 115 24.12 -5.65 12.42
C SER A 115 24.34 -5.44 10.91
N GLN A 116 23.30 -5.58 10.11
CA GLN A 116 23.34 -5.48 8.64
C GLN A 116 22.60 -4.25 8.14
N TYR A 117 22.06 -3.43 9.04
CA TYR A 117 21.28 -2.27 8.68
C TYR A 117 22.15 -1.23 7.95
N PRO A 118 21.82 -0.86 6.70
CA PRO A 118 22.64 0.04 5.88
C PRO A 118 22.60 1.50 6.34
N GLY A 119 21.69 1.83 7.26
CA GLY A 119 21.44 3.20 7.72
C GLY A 119 20.12 3.76 7.18
N ASP A 120 19.80 4.98 7.61
CA ASP A 120 18.58 5.67 7.23
C ASP A 120 18.64 6.15 5.78
N ILE A 121 17.50 6.12 5.10
CA ILE A 121 17.35 6.65 3.74
C ILE A 121 17.07 8.15 3.82
N ALA A 122 17.70 8.94 2.96
CA ALA A 122 17.41 10.37 2.85
C ALA A 122 15.95 10.59 2.37
N PRO A 123 15.24 11.62 2.86
CA PRO A 123 13.90 11.89 2.39
C PRO A 123 13.90 12.25 0.89
N THR A 124 12.88 11.76 0.17
CA THR A 124 12.70 12.07 -1.26
C THR A 124 12.08 13.47 -1.44
N LEU A 125 12.12 14.01 -2.66
CA LEU A 125 11.44 15.26 -2.98
C LEU A 125 9.94 15.19 -2.68
N LEU A 126 9.31 14.05 -2.98
CA LEU A 126 7.89 13.84 -2.69
C LEU A 126 7.62 13.86 -1.18
N SER A 127 8.49 13.23 -0.37
CA SER A 127 8.39 13.26 1.09
C SER A 127 8.53 14.68 1.65
N ILE A 128 9.46 15.48 1.11
CA ILE A 128 9.63 16.87 1.51
C ILE A 128 8.40 17.71 1.12
N ASN A 129 7.93 17.58 -0.11
CA ASN A 129 6.73 18.27 -0.60
C ASN A 129 5.50 17.95 0.26
N PHE A 130 5.28 16.69 0.63
CA PHE A 130 4.17 16.30 1.50
C PHE A 130 4.34 16.80 2.94
N TYR A 131 5.56 16.83 3.46
CA TYR A 131 5.84 17.43 4.76
C TYR A 131 5.49 18.92 4.79
N GLU A 132 5.84 19.68 3.75
CA GLU A 132 5.51 21.10 3.62
C GLU A 132 3.98 21.34 3.57
N GLN A 133 3.23 20.37 3.05
CA GLN A 133 1.76 20.38 3.04
C GLN A 133 1.13 19.89 4.35
N GLY A 134 1.93 19.59 5.38
CA GLY A 134 1.47 19.25 6.74
C GLY A 134 1.37 17.75 7.04
N VAL A 135 1.88 16.88 6.17
CA VAL A 135 1.98 15.44 6.46
C VAL A 135 3.11 15.21 7.47
N ASN A 136 2.86 14.40 8.50
CA ASN A 136 3.82 14.16 9.58
C ASN A 136 4.96 13.20 9.15
N ILE A 137 5.85 13.62 8.26
CA ILE A 137 6.96 12.80 7.77
C ILE A 137 8.25 13.17 8.53
N PRO A 138 8.96 12.20 9.15
CA PRO A 138 10.26 12.47 9.76
C PRO A 138 11.31 12.79 8.68
N LEU A 139 11.74 14.06 8.56
CA LEU A 139 12.73 14.49 7.55
C LEU A 139 14.20 14.31 7.96
N GLY A 140 14.46 13.78 9.16
CA GLY A 140 15.81 13.69 9.72
C GLY A 140 16.44 15.06 10.04
N SER A 141 17.53 15.05 10.81
CA SER A 141 18.16 16.30 11.29
C SER A 141 18.89 17.08 10.19
N SER A 142 19.35 16.39 9.13
CA SER A 142 20.12 17.00 8.03
C SER A 142 19.29 18.02 7.23
N VAL A 143 18.01 17.72 6.96
CA VAL A 143 17.14 18.58 6.15
C VAL A 143 16.69 19.84 6.88
N LEU A 144 16.48 19.75 8.20
CA LEU A 144 16.00 20.88 9.01
C LEU A 144 17.05 21.98 9.22
N SER A 145 18.34 21.65 9.08
CA SER A 145 19.46 22.57 9.34
C SER A 145 19.68 23.61 8.24
N ASN A 146 19.15 23.41 7.02
CA ASN A 146 19.53 24.18 5.83
C ASN A 146 18.46 25.16 5.32
N ARG A 147 17.46 25.50 6.14
CA ARG A 147 16.33 26.39 5.77
C ARG A 147 16.72 27.82 5.32
N ASN A 148 17.99 28.21 5.44
CA ASN A 148 18.47 29.54 5.05
C ASN A 148 19.10 29.61 3.64
N ASN A 149 19.30 28.49 2.95
CA ASN A 149 19.76 28.49 1.56
C ASN A 149 18.74 27.78 0.67
N LYS A 150 18.10 28.58 -0.20
CA LYS A 150 17.31 28.10 -1.35
C LYS A 150 18.12 27.05 -2.11
N PHE A 151 17.47 25.92 -2.39
CA PHE A 151 17.96 24.79 -3.17
C PHE A 151 19.20 24.09 -2.57
N VAL A 152 18.94 23.13 -1.67
CA VAL A 152 19.81 21.95 -1.62
C VAL A 152 19.45 21.14 -2.86
N GLU A 153 20.34 21.14 -3.85
CA GLU A 153 20.40 20.03 -4.80
C GLU A 153 20.60 18.77 -3.96
N VAL A 154 19.51 18.09 -3.63
CA VAL A 154 19.58 16.71 -3.16
C VAL A 154 19.96 15.92 -4.41
N ILE A 155 21.27 15.74 -4.60
CA ILE A 155 21.79 14.84 -5.62
C ILE A 155 21.30 13.44 -5.24
N PHE A 156 20.28 12.96 -5.95
CA PHE A 156 19.88 11.57 -5.89
C PHE A 156 20.93 10.78 -6.67
N ASP A 157 21.79 10.06 -5.94
CA ASP A 157 22.57 8.94 -6.50
C ASP A 157 21.68 7.69 -6.63
N ILE A 158 20.41 7.91 -6.99
CA ILE A 158 19.43 6.88 -7.28
C ILE A 158 18.91 7.23 -8.66
N ASN A 159 19.38 6.50 -9.65
CA ASN A 159 19.07 6.70 -11.05
C ASN A 159 17.55 6.49 -11.25
N GLU A 160 16.76 7.56 -11.33
CA GLU A 160 15.31 7.50 -11.55
C GLU A 160 14.96 6.73 -12.84
N ASN A 161 15.90 6.63 -13.79
CA ASN A 161 15.74 5.86 -15.02
C ASN A 161 15.72 4.33 -14.81
N ASP A 162 16.30 3.81 -13.72
CA ASP A 162 16.25 2.36 -13.42
C ASP A 162 14.85 1.90 -12.95
N TYR A 163 13.96 2.85 -12.62
CA TYR A 163 12.62 2.58 -12.10
C TYR A 163 11.51 2.56 -13.16
N PHE A 164 11.68 3.26 -14.28
CA PHE A 164 10.64 3.36 -15.32
C PHE A 164 10.85 2.41 -16.51
N GLU A 165 12.09 1.99 -16.81
CA GLU A 165 12.34 1.09 -17.95
C GLU A 165 11.85 -0.35 -17.72
N ASN A 166 11.63 -0.77 -16.47
CA ASN A 166 11.17 -2.14 -16.16
C ASN A 166 9.65 -2.28 -15.99
N LEU A 167 8.85 -1.25 -16.33
CA LEU A 167 7.39 -1.27 -16.20
C LEU A 167 6.64 -1.73 -17.47
N TYR A 168 7.36 -2.04 -18.55
CA TYR A 168 6.74 -2.31 -19.86
C TYR A 168 7.17 -3.63 -20.52
N GLU A 169 8.02 -4.47 -19.90
CA GLU A 169 8.50 -5.70 -20.57
C GLU A 169 7.86 -7.01 -20.11
N ASP A 170 7.06 -7.05 -19.02
CA ASP A 170 6.51 -8.30 -18.48
C ASP A 170 4.96 -8.41 -18.56
N ASP A 171 4.32 -7.81 -19.57
CA ASP A 171 2.88 -7.91 -19.85
C ASP A 171 2.48 -9.23 -20.56
N GLU A 172 3.03 -10.38 -20.15
CA GLU A 172 2.62 -11.71 -20.67
C GLU A 172 1.82 -12.57 -19.68
N PHE A 173 1.54 -12.09 -18.45
CA PHE A 173 0.88 -12.94 -17.44
C PHE A 173 -0.61 -12.63 -17.16
N TYR A 174 -1.17 -11.57 -17.73
CA TYR A 174 -2.53 -11.11 -17.42
C TYR A 174 -3.63 -11.49 -18.45
N SER A 175 -3.33 -12.30 -19.47
CA SER A 175 -4.32 -12.67 -20.50
C SER A 175 -5.34 -13.74 -20.09
N ASP A 176 -5.08 -14.51 -19.04
CA ASP A 176 -5.78 -15.79 -18.84
C ASP A 176 -7.08 -15.69 -18.02
N TYR A 177 -7.52 -14.48 -17.63
CA TYR A 177 -8.74 -14.29 -16.82
C TYR A 177 -9.97 -13.80 -17.59
N TYR A 178 -9.92 -13.76 -18.93
CA TYR A 178 -11.07 -13.42 -19.77
C TYR A 178 -11.29 -14.45 -20.89
N GLU A 179 -11.75 -15.66 -20.53
CA GLU A 179 -12.45 -16.54 -21.48
C GLU A 179 -13.92 -16.72 -21.04
N GLU A 180 -14.78 -16.05 -21.84
CA GLU A 180 -16.11 -16.45 -22.30
C GLU A 180 -17.16 -16.95 -21.30
N PHE A 181 -18.03 -16.02 -20.86
CA PHE A 181 -19.45 -16.34 -20.70
C PHE A 181 -20.04 -16.56 -22.10
N SER A 182 -20.31 -17.81 -22.46
CA SER A 182 -21.04 -18.16 -23.68
C SER A 182 -22.51 -17.73 -23.61
N ASP A 183 -22.95 -17.02 -24.65
CA ASP A 183 -24.31 -16.55 -24.92
C ASP A 183 -25.28 -17.68 -25.32
N ASP A 184 -25.56 -18.64 -24.42
CA ASP A 184 -26.42 -19.80 -24.71
C ASP A 184 -27.70 -19.91 -23.84
N ASP A 185 -28.30 -18.80 -23.45
CA ASP A 185 -29.68 -18.78 -22.92
C ASP A 185 -30.60 -17.87 -23.74
N LYS A 186 -30.83 -18.24 -25.01
CA LYS A 186 -31.99 -17.76 -25.78
C LYS A 186 -33.25 -18.45 -25.26
N MET A 187 -33.99 -17.75 -24.42
CA MET A 187 -35.37 -18.09 -24.08
C MET A 187 -36.26 -18.10 -25.34
N ASN A 188 -36.84 -19.26 -25.64
CA ASN A 188 -37.92 -19.45 -26.61
C ASN A 188 -39.14 -18.61 -26.21
N VAL A 189 -39.59 -17.74 -27.12
CA VAL A 189 -40.94 -17.19 -27.12
C VAL A 189 -41.66 -17.84 -28.29
N ASP A 190 -42.43 -18.89 -28.01
CA ASP A 190 -43.36 -19.48 -28.97
C ASP A 190 -44.60 -18.58 -29.11
N GLU A 191 -44.89 -18.22 -30.37
CA GLU A 191 -46.15 -17.62 -30.79
C GLU A 191 -47.30 -18.64 -30.71
N SER A 192 -48.42 -18.26 -30.09
CA SER A 192 -49.77 -18.75 -30.35
C SER A 192 -50.81 -17.75 -29.86
#